data_AF-A0A2V6N7Y7-F1
#
_entry.id   AF-A0A2V6N7Y7-F1
#
_cell.length_a   1.000
_cell.length_b   1.000
_cell.length_c   1.000
_cell.angle_alpha   90.00
_cell.angle_beta   90.00
_cell.angle_gamma   90.00
#
_symmetry.space_group_name_H-M   'P 1'
#
loop_
_entity.id
_entity.type
_entity.pdbx_description
1 polymer ?
#
loop_
_entity_poly.entity_id
_entity_poly.type
_entity_poly.pdbx_seq_one_letter_code
_entity_poly.pdbx_strand_id
1 'polypeptide(L)'
;MILSERAQFDLARRLRSRERATLGEVFAFLSGLYFRGKLAYANTFARTAEGICGVLVITPTRGLVDAATRVSLRDLREFAEVDIDESDPRYREPLARDAQRLAKKLSAECEVVLLGSIATAKYVDVLLENFQHRLRFPADFVGRGDMSRGGLLLRCAVDKTELTYISVMGAVRSGKRPPKLTPRRYSRASPI
;
A
#
# COMPACT_ATOMS: atom_id res chain seq x y z
N MET A 1 -19.61 -0.17 -11.39
CA MET A 1 -18.48 0.68 -10.95
C MET A 1 -18.79 1.28 -9.58
N ILE A 2 -17.82 1.41 -8.67
CA ILE A 2 -18.04 1.84 -7.27
C ILE A 2 -18.64 3.25 -7.13
N LEU A 3 -18.35 4.14 -8.09
CA LEU A 3 -18.88 5.51 -8.12
C LEU A 3 -20.29 5.60 -8.71
N SER A 4 -20.85 4.51 -9.25
CA SER A 4 -22.19 4.52 -9.83
C SER A 4 -23.25 4.66 -8.75
N GLU A 5 -24.20 5.57 -8.94
CA GLU A 5 -25.34 5.76 -8.04
C GLU A 5 -26.23 4.51 -7.94
N ARG A 6 -26.23 3.67 -9.00
CA ARG A 6 -27.00 2.42 -9.06
C ARG A 6 -26.31 1.24 -8.38
N ALA A 7 -25.06 1.39 -7.91
CA ALA A 7 -24.33 0.28 -7.30
C ALA A 7 -24.89 -0.06 -5.91
N GLN A 8 -25.47 -1.25 -5.74
CA GLN A 8 -26.17 -1.64 -4.49
C GLN A 8 -25.35 -2.52 -3.53
N PHE A 9 -24.12 -2.89 -3.88
CA PHE A 9 -23.27 -3.67 -2.97
C PHE A 9 -22.85 -2.85 -1.75
N ASP A 10 -22.60 -3.55 -0.63
CA ASP A 10 -22.37 -2.98 0.70
C ASP A 10 -21.38 -1.79 0.70
N LEU A 11 -20.19 -1.97 0.14
CA LEU A 11 -19.16 -0.92 0.09
C LEU A 11 -19.64 0.37 -0.62
N ALA A 12 -20.39 0.25 -1.72
CA ALA A 12 -20.94 1.41 -2.42
C ALA A 12 -22.03 2.12 -1.60
N ARG A 13 -22.82 1.36 -0.83
CA ARG A 13 -23.81 1.92 0.10
C ARG A 13 -23.13 2.67 1.24
N ARG A 14 -22.11 2.06 1.88
CA ARG A 14 -21.36 2.67 2.97
C ARG A 14 -20.68 3.97 2.54
N LEU A 15 -20.07 4.01 1.35
CA LEU A 15 -19.45 5.22 0.79
C LEU A 15 -20.42 6.41 0.59
N ARG A 16 -21.71 6.15 0.37
CA ARG A 16 -22.75 7.20 0.25
C ARG A 16 -23.40 7.56 1.58
N SER A 17 -23.18 6.76 2.62
CA SER A 17 -23.74 6.97 3.94
C SER A 17 -22.79 7.76 4.85
N ARG A 18 -23.26 8.10 6.06
CA ARG A 18 -22.41 8.67 7.11
C ARG A 18 -21.39 7.67 7.67
N GLU A 19 -21.62 6.37 7.50
CA GLU A 19 -20.71 5.32 7.97
C GLU A 19 -19.35 5.42 7.28
N ARG A 20 -19.35 5.69 5.95
CA ARG A 20 -18.19 5.71 5.06
C ARG A 20 -17.41 4.40 5.05
N ALA A 21 -16.59 4.21 4.02
CA ALA A 21 -15.63 3.11 3.96
C ALA A 21 -14.22 3.64 4.20
N THR A 22 -13.33 2.78 4.70
CA THR A 22 -11.91 3.13 4.85
C THR A 22 -11.21 3.17 3.49
N LEU A 23 -10.15 3.96 3.40
CA LEU A 23 -9.30 4.04 2.22
C LEU A 23 -8.78 2.65 1.81
N GLY A 24 -8.39 1.84 2.80
CA GLY A 24 -7.95 0.47 2.61
C GLY A 24 -9.02 -0.41 1.96
N GLU A 25 -10.26 -0.38 2.45
CA GLU A 25 -11.37 -1.15 1.86
C GLU A 25 -11.66 -0.74 0.41
N VAL A 26 -11.65 0.57 0.13
CA VAL A 26 -11.89 1.08 -1.22
C VAL A 26 -10.80 0.62 -2.19
N PHE A 27 -9.53 0.75 -1.81
CA PHE A 27 -8.42 0.36 -2.69
C PHE A 27 -8.31 -1.16 -2.83
N ALA A 28 -8.64 -1.91 -1.78
CA ALA A 28 -8.78 -3.37 -1.82
C ALA A 28 -9.90 -3.82 -2.79
N PHE A 29 -10.97 -3.03 -2.93
CA PHE A 29 -12.02 -3.27 -3.92
C PHE A 29 -11.55 -2.93 -5.34
N LEU A 30 -10.94 -1.75 -5.54
CA LEU A 30 -10.54 -1.25 -6.85
C LEU A 30 -9.38 -2.04 -7.48
N SER A 31 -8.38 -2.41 -6.68
CA SER A 31 -7.14 -3.04 -7.15
C SER A 31 -7.09 -4.56 -6.91
N GLY A 32 -8.20 -5.14 -6.46
CA GLY A 32 -8.37 -6.58 -6.26
C GLY A 32 -7.27 -7.20 -5.40
N LEU A 33 -6.79 -8.38 -5.83
CA LEU A 33 -5.84 -9.20 -5.07
C LEU A 33 -4.54 -8.47 -4.72
N TYR A 34 -4.07 -7.59 -5.60
CA TYR A 34 -2.80 -6.91 -5.42
C TYR A 34 -2.81 -6.00 -4.19
N PHE A 35 -3.83 -5.15 -4.04
CA PHE A 35 -3.91 -4.27 -2.88
C PHE A 35 -4.39 -5.02 -1.63
N ARG A 36 -5.32 -5.97 -1.77
CA ARG A 36 -5.77 -6.82 -0.65
C ARG A 36 -4.60 -7.50 0.05
N GLY A 37 -3.66 -8.06 -0.71
CA GLY A 37 -2.48 -8.68 -0.11
C GLY A 37 -1.58 -7.71 0.64
N LYS A 38 -1.37 -6.50 0.11
CA LYS A 38 -0.61 -5.46 0.82
C LYS A 38 -1.28 -5.08 2.13
N LEU A 39 -2.59 -4.83 2.09
CA LEU A 39 -3.34 -4.39 3.27
C LEU A 39 -3.35 -5.48 4.36
N ALA A 40 -3.63 -6.73 3.99
CA ALA A 40 -3.63 -7.86 4.93
C ALA A 40 -2.25 -8.07 5.56
N TYR A 41 -1.20 -8.06 4.74
CA TYR A 41 0.17 -8.21 5.22
C TYR A 41 0.59 -7.05 6.12
N ALA A 42 0.34 -5.80 5.73
CA ALA A 42 0.67 -4.63 6.53
C ALA A 42 -0.06 -4.65 7.88
N ASN A 43 -1.37 -4.96 7.90
CA ASN A 43 -2.13 -5.08 9.14
C ASN A 43 -1.63 -6.22 10.05
N THR A 44 -1.01 -7.26 9.48
CA THR A 44 -0.48 -8.40 10.25
C THR A 44 0.87 -8.09 10.88
N PHE A 45 1.76 -7.39 10.18
CA PHE A 45 3.16 -7.25 10.56
C PHE A 45 3.61 -5.84 10.94
N ALA A 46 2.81 -4.80 10.66
CA ALA A 46 3.19 -3.43 11.02
C ALA A 46 3.32 -3.29 12.55
N ARG A 47 4.48 -2.79 12.98
CA ARG A 47 4.78 -2.48 14.38
C ARG A 47 4.91 -0.97 14.51
N THR A 48 3.96 -0.34 15.19
CA THR A 48 3.91 1.12 15.34
C THR A 48 4.27 1.56 16.74
N ALA A 49 5.05 2.63 16.83
CA ALA A 49 5.11 3.43 18.05
C ALA A 49 3.76 4.14 18.29
N GLU A 50 3.45 4.43 19.55
CA GLU A 50 2.24 5.18 19.91
C GLU A 50 2.13 6.50 19.14
N GLY A 51 0.94 6.80 18.62
CA GLY A 51 0.67 8.04 17.87
C GLY A 51 1.15 8.07 16.42
N ILE A 52 1.67 6.96 15.88
CA ILE A 52 2.07 6.84 14.46
C ILE A 52 1.20 5.80 13.76
N CYS A 53 0.59 6.15 12.63
CA CYS A 53 -0.20 5.22 11.82
C CYS A 53 0.71 4.18 11.16
N GLY A 54 0.38 2.90 11.28
CA GLY A 54 1.25 1.78 10.83
C GLY A 54 1.07 1.36 9.39
N VAL A 55 -0.07 1.70 8.80
CA VAL A 55 -0.40 1.31 7.43
C VAL A 55 -0.81 2.55 6.67
N LEU A 56 0.11 3.03 5.83
CA LEU A 56 -0.07 4.24 5.04
C LEU A 56 -0.26 3.87 3.57
N VAL A 57 -1.13 4.61 2.90
CA VAL A 57 -1.43 4.52 1.47
C VAL A 57 -0.91 5.78 0.79
N ILE A 58 -0.14 5.61 -0.28
CA ILE A 58 0.23 6.70 -1.18
C ILE A 58 -0.99 7.04 -2.03
N THR A 59 -1.47 8.28 -1.93
CA THR A 59 -2.66 8.78 -2.64
C THR A 59 -2.27 9.80 -3.72
N PRO A 60 -3.06 9.96 -4.79
CA PRO A 60 -2.73 10.87 -5.89
C PRO A 60 -2.63 12.35 -5.49
N THR A 61 -3.41 12.80 -4.51
CA THR A 61 -3.51 14.24 -4.16
C THR A 61 -3.09 14.55 -2.72
N ARG A 62 -3.06 13.56 -1.82
CA ARG A 62 -2.91 13.81 -0.37
C ARG A 62 -1.63 13.26 0.23
N GLY A 63 -0.75 12.63 -0.56
CA GLY A 63 0.49 12.07 -0.05
C GLY A 63 0.25 10.77 0.72
N LEU A 64 0.75 10.69 1.96
CA LEU A 64 0.63 9.50 2.81
C LEU A 64 -0.59 9.61 3.72
N VAL A 65 -1.57 8.72 3.50
CA VAL A 65 -2.83 8.70 4.26
C VAL A 65 -2.99 7.37 4.98
N ASP A 66 -3.43 7.39 6.24
CA ASP A 66 -3.75 6.17 7.00
C ASP A 66 -4.80 5.34 6.26
N ALA A 67 -4.52 4.04 6.05
CA ALA A 67 -5.44 3.11 5.43
C ALA A 67 -6.79 3.03 6.15
N ALA A 68 -6.85 3.31 7.46
CA ALA A 68 -8.07 3.37 8.25
C ALA A 68 -8.87 4.67 8.06
N THR A 69 -8.35 5.66 7.33
CA THR A 69 -9.04 6.93 7.07
C THR A 69 -10.34 6.68 6.32
N ARG A 70 -11.45 7.18 6.86
CA ARG A 70 -12.77 7.11 6.21
C ARG A 70 -12.86 8.10 5.05
N VAL A 71 -13.17 7.59 3.87
CA VAL A 71 -13.28 8.37 2.63
C VAL A 71 -14.71 8.39 2.10
N SER A 72 -15.02 9.44 1.35
CA SER A 72 -16.30 9.70 0.69
C SER A 72 -16.14 9.68 -0.83
N LEU A 73 -17.26 9.71 -1.55
CA LEU A 73 -17.23 9.85 -3.02
C LEU A 73 -16.54 11.13 -3.49
N ARG A 74 -16.59 12.21 -2.71
CA ARG A 74 -15.88 13.46 -3.04
C ARG A 74 -14.37 13.26 -2.99
N ASP A 75 -13.88 12.54 -1.98
CA ASP A 75 -12.45 12.23 -1.86
C ASP A 75 -11.97 11.37 -3.04
N LEU A 76 -12.78 10.39 -3.47
CA LEU A 76 -12.45 9.55 -4.62
C LEU A 76 -12.46 10.30 -5.95
N ARG A 77 -13.34 11.30 -6.09
CA ARG A 77 -13.34 12.19 -7.26
C ARG A 77 -12.11 13.08 -7.28
N GLU A 78 -11.74 13.66 -6.15
CA GLU A 78 -10.49 14.41 -5.99
C GLU A 78 -9.27 13.57 -6.37
N PHE A 79 -9.19 12.31 -5.90
CA PHE A 79 -8.09 11.42 -6.27
C PHE A 79 -8.00 11.13 -7.77
N ALA A 80 -9.11 11.24 -8.50
CA ALA A 80 -9.13 11.01 -9.94
C ALA A 80 -8.71 12.26 -10.77
N GLU A 81 -8.53 13.42 -10.14
CA GLU A 81 -8.15 14.68 -10.82
C GLU A 81 -6.64 14.79 -11.09
N VAL A 82 -5.83 13.95 -10.44
CA VAL A 82 -4.36 13.98 -10.51
C VAL A 82 -3.84 12.60 -10.88
N ASP A 83 -3.03 12.55 -11.92
CA ASP A 83 -2.31 11.33 -12.30
C ASP A 83 -1.13 11.09 -11.37
N ILE A 84 -0.83 9.81 -11.11
CA ILE A 84 0.37 9.43 -10.37
C ILE A 84 1.56 9.52 -11.32
N ASP A 85 2.20 10.69 -11.35
CA ASP A 85 3.34 11.00 -12.20
C ASP A 85 4.46 11.73 -11.43
N GLU A 86 5.71 11.36 -11.69
CA GLU A 86 6.87 11.92 -10.98
C GLU A 86 7.13 13.39 -11.25
N SER A 87 6.65 13.89 -12.39
CA SER A 87 6.79 15.29 -12.80
C SER A 87 5.62 16.18 -12.36
N ASP A 88 4.51 15.59 -11.88
CA ASP A 88 3.36 16.37 -11.44
C ASP A 88 3.53 16.85 -9.98
N PRO A 89 3.72 18.16 -9.73
CA PRO A 89 3.89 18.68 -8.38
C PRO A 89 2.66 18.43 -7.49
N ARG A 90 1.45 18.35 -8.07
CA ARG A 90 0.21 18.08 -7.31
C ARG A 90 0.22 16.70 -6.67
N TYR A 91 0.97 15.75 -7.23
CA TYR A 91 1.21 14.44 -6.65
C TYR A 91 2.50 14.40 -5.81
N ARG A 92 3.60 14.96 -6.34
CA ARG A 92 4.93 14.84 -5.72
C ARG A 92 5.04 15.62 -4.41
N GLU A 93 4.51 16.84 -4.34
CA GLU A 93 4.68 17.70 -3.16
C GLU A 93 3.95 17.18 -1.92
N PRO A 94 2.68 16.71 -1.97
CA PRO A 94 2.02 16.11 -0.82
C PRO A 94 2.76 14.87 -0.31
N LEU A 95 3.26 14.02 -1.21
CA LEU A 95 4.02 12.83 -0.84
C LEU A 95 5.34 13.19 -0.15
N ALA A 96 6.11 14.12 -0.71
CA ALA A 96 7.37 14.57 -0.12
C ALA A 96 7.18 15.21 1.25
N ARG A 97 6.16 16.08 1.39
CA ARG A 97 5.80 16.73 2.65
C ARG A 97 5.52 15.70 3.74
N ASP A 98 4.70 14.70 3.46
CA ASP A 98 4.31 13.72 4.47
C ASP A 98 5.42 12.70 4.75
N ALA A 99 6.21 12.33 3.75
CA ALA A 99 7.42 11.53 3.95
C ALA A 99 8.41 12.25 4.89
N GLN A 100 8.65 13.55 4.69
CA GLN A 100 9.52 14.35 5.54
C GLN A 100 8.98 14.45 6.98
N ARG A 101 7.67 14.67 7.14
CA ARG A 101 7.02 14.72 8.46
C ARG A 101 7.12 13.39 9.19
N LEU A 102 6.91 12.28 8.47
CA LEU A 102 7.03 10.95 9.03
C LEU A 102 8.48 10.66 9.43
N ALA A 103 9.45 10.96 8.55
CA ALA A 103 10.87 10.74 8.82
C ALA A 103 11.36 11.42 10.10
N LYS A 104 10.81 12.60 10.45
CA LYS A 104 11.10 13.34 11.70
C LYS A 104 10.50 12.71 12.95
N LYS A 105 9.41 11.93 12.81
CA LYS A 105 8.73 11.26 13.94
C LYS A 105 9.30 9.87 14.23
N LEU A 106 9.86 9.23 13.21
CA LEU A 106 10.43 7.89 13.32
C LEU A 106 11.81 7.92 13.96
N SER A 107 12.10 6.97 14.86
CA SER A 107 13.45 6.75 15.38
C SER A 107 14.40 6.30 14.27
N ALA A 108 15.71 6.40 14.52
CA ALA A 108 16.74 5.96 13.58
C ALA A 108 16.65 4.47 13.24
N GLU A 109 16.21 3.64 14.19
CA GLU A 109 16.07 2.18 14.03
C GLU A 109 14.76 1.76 13.36
N CYS A 110 13.83 2.69 13.13
CA CYS A 110 12.53 2.34 12.56
C CYS A 110 12.62 2.14 11.05
N GLU A 111 12.23 0.96 10.59
CA GLU A 111 12.16 0.63 9.17
C GLU A 111 10.80 1.02 8.55
N VAL A 112 10.83 1.55 7.32
CA VAL A 112 9.64 1.84 6.51
C VAL A 112 9.58 0.84 5.36
N VAL A 113 8.57 -0.02 5.35
CA VAL A 113 8.45 -1.11 4.38
C VAL A 113 7.53 -0.71 3.22
N LEU A 114 8.09 -0.59 2.02
CA LEU A 114 7.35 -0.33 0.79
C LEU A 114 6.78 -1.63 0.19
N LEU A 115 5.46 -1.77 0.26
CA LEU A 115 4.73 -2.88 -0.39
C LEU A 115 4.25 -2.53 -1.82
N GLY A 116 4.71 -1.39 -2.36
CA GLY A 116 4.42 -0.88 -3.70
C GLY A 116 5.24 -1.54 -4.82
N SER A 117 5.12 -1.02 -6.04
CA SER A 117 6.09 -1.30 -7.10
C SER A 117 7.45 -0.68 -6.72
N ILE A 118 8.51 -1.47 -6.78
CA ILE A 118 9.86 -1.00 -6.44
C ILE A 118 10.64 -0.48 -7.65
N ALA A 119 10.16 -0.79 -8.86
CA ALA A 119 10.86 -0.50 -10.10
C ALA A 119 10.51 0.88 -10.70
N THR A 120 9.67 1.68 -10.04
CA THR A 120 9.21 2.98 -10.54
C THR A 120 9.86 4.11 -9.76
N ALA A 121 10.24 5.20 -10.42
CA ALA A 121 10.79 6.39 -9.78
C ALA A 121 9.70 7.23 -9.07
N LYS A 122 8.47 7.27 -9.63
CA LYS A 122 7.23 7.94 -9.15
C LYS A 122 7.15 8.22 -7.64
N TYR A 123 7.36 7.22 -6.81
CA TYR A 123 7.40 7.41 -5.35
C TYR A 123 8.68 6.89 -4.73
N VAL A 124 9.43 6.01 -5.40
CA VAL A 124 10.65 5.45 -4.80
C VAL A 124 11.67 6.54 -4.55
N ASP A 125 11.84 7.49 -5.46
CA ASP A 125 12.84 8.54 -5.30
C ASP A 125 12.46 9.50 -4.16
N VAL A 126 11.20 9.94 -4.12
CA VAL A 126 10.67 10.78 -3.03
C VAL A 126 10.82 10.09 -1.67
N LEU A 127 10.55 8.80 -1.59
CA LEU A 127 10.69 8.04 -0.35
C LEU A 127 12.17 7.83 0.02
N LEU A 128 13.04 7.55 -0.94
CA LEU A 128 14.48 7.38 -0.72
C LEU A 128 15.14 8.65 -0.19
N GLU A 129 14.78 9.81 -0.74
CA GLU A 129 15.25 11.13 -0.29
C GLU A 129 15.01 11.35 1.22
N ASN A 130 13.94 10.76 1.78
CA ASN A 130 13.52 10.98 3.16
C ASN A 130 13.89 9.83 4.13
N PHE A 131 13.85 8.59 3.66
CA PHE A 131 14.02 7.41 4.52
C PHE A 131 15.38 6.71 4.31
N GLN A 132 16.06 6.93 3.18
CA GLN A 132 17.38 6.37 2.88
C GLN A 132 17.45 4.86 3.15
N HIS A 133 18.41 4.39 3.96
CA HIS A 133 18.60 2.98 4.32
C HIS A 133 17.42 2.37 5.10
N ARG A 134 16.57 3.20 5.72
CA ARG A 134 15.36 2.78 6.43
C ARG A 134 14.22 2.42 5.47
N LEU A 135 14.30 2.83 4.19
CA LEU A 135 13.34 2.39 3.19
C LEU A 135 13.66 0.97 2.76
N ARG A 136 12.79 0.04 3.12
CA ARG A 136 12.94 -1.39 2.85
C ARG A 136 11.83 -1.90 1.94
N PHE A 137 12.04 -3.07 1.36
CA PHE A 137 11.01 -3.82 0.64
C PHE A 137 11.25 -5.33 0.78
N PRO A 138 10.23 -6.18 0.59
CA PRO A 138 10.43 -7.63 0.61
C PRO A 138 11.33 -8.12 -0.51
N ALA A 139 12.41 -8.83 -0.19
CA ALA A 139 13.38 -9.33 -1.18
C ALA A 139 12.70 -10.18 -2.28
N ASP A 140 11.68 -10.95 -1.90
CA ASP A 140 10.87 -11.77 -2.80
C ASP A 140 10.08 -10.98 -3.85
N PHE A 141 10.04 -9.65 -3.82
CA PHE A 141 9.37 -8.86 -4.84
C PHE A 141 10.14 -8.82 -6.17
N VAL A 142 11.45 -9.03 -6.14
CA VAL A 142 12.29 -8.93 -7.34
C VAL A 142 11.80 -9.93 -8.40
N GLY A 143 11.52 -9.42 -9.60
CA GLY A 143 11.01 -10.22 -10.72
C GLY A 143 9.53 -10.68 -10.60
N ARG A 144 8.82 -10.34 -9.51
CA ARG A 144 7.39 -10.69 -9.35
C ARG A 144 6.47 -9.57 -9.84
N GLY A 145 5.53 -9.93 -10.73
CA GLY A 145 4.42 -9.05 -11.10
C GLY A 145 3.40 -8.86 -9.98
N ASP A 146 2.54 -7.85 -10.11
CA ASP A 146 1.61 -7.34 -9.09
C ASP A 146 0.74 -8.43 -8.45
N MET A 147 0.07 -9.26 -9.25
CA MET A 147 -0.80 -10.32 -8.72
C MET A 147 -0.01 -11.41 -7.98
N SER A 148 1.21 -11.71 -8.43
CA SER A 148 2.09 -12.67 -7.75
C SER A 148 2.52 -12.14 -6.38
N ARG A 149 2.82 -10.84 -6.29
CA ARG A 149 3.14 -10.18 -5.02
C ARG A 149 1.93 -10.16 -4.09
N GLY A 150 0.75 -9.79 -4.58
CA GLY A 150 -0.48 -9.81 -3.79
C GLY A 150 -0.79 -11.21 -3.21
N GLY A 151 -0.67 -12.25 -4.03
CA GLY A 151 -0.86 -13.64 -3.57
C GLY A 151 0.18 -14.12 -2.58
N LEU A 152 1.44 -13.69 -2.72
CA LEU A 152 2.51 -13.98 -1.75
C LEU A 152 2.20 -13.33 -0.40
N LEU A 153 1.89 -12.04 -0.40
CA LEU A 153 1.59 -11.28 0.81
C LEU A 153 0.39 -11.85 1.58
N LEU A 154 -0.67 -12.25 0.88
CA LEU A 154 -1.81 -12.92 1.52
C LEU A 154 -1.41 -14.23 2.19
N ARG A 155 -0.59 -15.06 1.54
CA ARG A 155 -0.11 -16.32 2.14
C ARG A 155 0.69 -16.06 3.40
N CYS A 156 1.60 -15.11 3.35
CA CYS A 156 2.39 -14.70 4.50
C CYS A 156 1.50 -14.21 5.65
N ALA A 157 0.46 -13.44 5.37
CA ALA A 157 -0.52 -13.02 6.38
C ALA A 157 -1.30 -14.22 6.97
N VAL A 158 -1.78 -15.16 6.15
CA VAL A 158 -2.45 -16.40 6.63
C VAL A 158 -1.52 -17.20 7.53
N ASP A 159 -0.31 -17.46 7.03
CA ASP A 159 0.67 -18.34 7.66
C ASP A 159 1.38 -17.65 8.84
N LYS A 160 1.15 -16.34 9.04
CA LYS A 160 1.85 -15.47 10.01
C LYS A 160 3.38 -15.50 9.85
N THR A 161 3.85 -15.59 8.61
CA THR A 161 5.28 -15.59 8.26
C THR A 161 5.67 -14.27 7.63
N GLU A 162 6.42 -13.45 8.37
CA GLU A 162 6.96 -12.18 7.85
C GLU A 162 8.06 -12.44 6.81
N LEU A 163 8.08 -11.66 5.72
CA LEU A 163 9.10 -11.73 4.67
C LEU A 163 10.39 -11.03 5.10
N THR A 164 11.51 -11.50 4.57
CA THR A 164 12.80 -10.80 4.72
C THR A 164 12.80 -9.51 3.93
N TYR A 165 13.14 -8.40 4.58
CA TYR A 165 13.26 -7.09 3.96
C TYR A 165 14.72 -6.76 3.62
N ILE A 166 14.91 -6.08 2.50
CA ILE A 166 16.20 -5.52 2.08
C ILE A 166 16.05 -4.02 1.80
N SER A 167 17.15 -3.28 1.92
CA SER A 167 17.21 -1.86 1.59
C SER A 167 16.79 -1.62 0.14
N VAL A 168 15.96 -0.60 -0.12
CA VAL A 168 15.73 -0.13 -1.49
C VAL A 168 17.01 0.53 -2.04
N MET A 169 17.74 1.25 -1.19
CA MET A 169 19.00 1.89 -1.56
C MET A 169 20.03 0.82 -1.94
N GLY A 170 20.57 0.92 -3.16
CA GLY A 170 21.57 -0.01 -3.70
C GLY A 170 21.03 -1.36 -4.19
N ALA A 171 19.73 -1.64 -4.04
CA ALA A 171 19.18 -2.92 -4.46
C ALA A 171 18.93 -2.99 -5.98
N VAL A 172 19.12 -4.19 -6.51
CA VAL A 172 18.62 -4.56 -7.84
C VAL A 172 17.11 -4.77 -7.73
N ARG A 173 16.33 -3.91 -8.41
CA ARG A 173 14.87 -3.83 -8.30
C ARG A 173 14.12 -4.61 -9.40
N SER A 174 14.84 -5.14 -10.37
CA SER A 174 14.35 -5.97 -11.46
C SER A 174 15.14 -7.28 -11.53
N GLY A 175 14.54 -8.36 -12.01
CA GLY A 175 15.23 -9.64 -12.02
C GLY A 175 14.43 -10.76 -12.67
N LYS A 176 15.05 -11.95 -12.72
CA LYS A 176 14.42 -13.13 -13.30
C LYS A 176 13.13 -13.45 -12.54
N ARG A 177 12.07 -13.72 -13.29
CA ARG A 177 10.77 -14.07 -12.74
C ARG A 177 10.90 -15.36 -11.90
N PRO A 178 10.55 -15.34 -10.59
CA PRO A 178 10.60 -16.54 -9.77
C PRO A 178 9.45 -17.49 -10.13
N PRO A 179 9.51 -18.76 -9.66
CA PRO A 179 8.45 -19.73 -9.88
C PRO A 179 7.06 -19.22 -9.47
N LYS A 180 6.03 -19.70 -10.17
CA LYS A 180 4.64 -19.44 -9.80
C LYS A 180 4.38 -19.99 -8.40
N LEU A 181 3.54 -19.27 -7.66
CA LEU A 181 3.05 -19.74 -6.37
C LEU A 181 2.26 -21.04 -6.57
N THR A 182 2.62 -22.09 -5.84
CA THR A 182 1.92 -23.38 -5.87
C THR A 182 0.45 -23.19 -5.47
N PRO A 183 -0.52 -23.78 -6.18
CA PRO A 183 -1.93 -23.68 -5.82
C PRO A 183 -2.18 -24.12 -4.38
N ARG A 184 -2.99 -23.36 -3.64
CA ARG A 184 -3.40 -23.66 -2.27
C ARG A 184 -4.93 -23.61 -2.19
N ARG A 185 -5.52 -24.52 -1.41
CA ARG A 185 -6.95 -24.46 -1.05
C ARG A 185 -7.05 -23.89 0.36
N TYR A 186 -7.89 -22.88 0.53
CA TYR A 186 -8.21 -22.31 1.84
C TYR A 186 -9.59 -22.81 2.27
N SER A 187 -9.70 -23.30 3.50
CA SER A 187 -11.00 -23.54 4.13
C SER A 187 -11.73 -22.22 4.32
N ARG A 188 -13.06 -22.19 4.13
CA ARG A 188 -13.91 -20.99 4.31
C ARG A 188 -13.78 -20.31 5.70
N ALA A 189 -13.19 -20.99 6.68
CA ALA A 189 -12.97 -20.51 8.04
C ALA A 189 -11.69 -19.69 8.24
N SER A 190 -10.82 -19.54 7.24
CA SER A 190 -9.60 -18.74 7.39
C SER A 190 -9.95 -17.24 7.36
N PRO A 191 -9.72 -16.49 8.45
CA PRO A 191 -10.05 -15.08 8.50
C PRO A 191 -8.96 -14.26 7.80
N ILE A 192 -9.21 -13.83 6.55
CA ILE A 192 -8.55 -12.67 5.93
C ILE A 192 -9.59 -11.83 5.21
#